data_AF-A0A925S4I3-F1
#
_entry.id   AF-A0A925S4I3-F1
#
_cell.length_a   1.000
_cell.length_b   1.000
_cell.length_c   1.000
_cell.angle_alpha   90.00
_cell.angle_beta   90.00
_cell.angle_gamma   90.00
#
_symmetry.space_group_name_H-M   'P 1'
#
loop_
_entity.id
_entity.type
_entity.pdbx_description
1 polymer ?
#
loop_
_entity_poly.entity_id
_entity_poly.type
_entity_poly.pdbx_seq_one_letter_code
_entity_poly.pdbx_strand_id
1 'polypeptide(L)'
;METLILLSTGALSGLIAGLVGLAGGIVVVPVLTWLYGSAALHDAIVISWFAVLFNSIGAAAKQYRIRTPEERSEIIASSRFYVLGAVIVTPLVALTLNGARHLITPSLVAVLQLGLAAVMLWPVAESTGQRASNKLLDLCFGGLIGGVSTLIGVGGGTYTIAYFVYAAKRKFQDAIATANMTGLIIGALSVAGYLVSLAFMDSNTATHQPSPISKMGMVILIVSGVIFSSMGVRLSQKLPTKVLRKILVVALMISAIRLLMT
;
A
#
# COMPACT_ATOMS: atom_id res chain seq x y z
N MET A 1 -8.72 5.70 -26.32
CA MET A 1 -7.66 4.74 -25.95
C MET A 1 -7.18 4.96 -24.52
N GLU A 2 -6.82 6.19 -24.14
CA GLU A 2 -6.40 6.57 -22.78
C GLU A 2 -7.36 6.06 -21.67
N THR A 3 -8.67 6.31 -21.79
CA THR A 3 -9.67 5.85 -20.81
C THR A 3 -9.68 4.34 -20.61
N LEU A 4 -9.43 3.56 -21.67
CA LEU A 4 -9.36 2.11 -21.61
C LEU A 4 -8.10 1.67 -20.84
N ILE A 5 -6.97 2.33 -21.08
CA ILE A 5 -5.71 2.07 -20.36
C ILE A 5 -5.88 2.40 -18.88
N LEU A 6 -6.50 3.54 -18.53
CA LEU A 6 -6.74 3.93 -17.15
C LEU A 6 -7.71 2.96 -16.44
N LEU A 7 -8.74 2.49 -17.13
CA LEU A 7 -9.66 1.47 -16.62
C LEU A 7 -8.95 0.14 -16.37
N SER A 8 -8.15 -0.34 -17.33
CA SER A 8 -7.36 -1.56 -17.17
C SER A 8 -6.31 -1.43 -16.06
N THR A 9 -5.69 -0.26 -15.93
CA THR A 9 -4.70 0.06 -14.90
C THR A 9 -5.34 0.05 -13.52
N GLY A 10 -6.50 0.71 -13.38
CA GLY A 10 -7.27 0.70 -12.14
C GLY A 10 -7.70 -0.71 -11.78
N ALA A 11 -8.27 -1.47 -12.73
CA ALA A 11 -8.66 -2.86 -12.52
C ALA A 11 -7.49 -3.76 -12.07
N LEU A 12 -6.34 -3.66 -12.74
CA LEU A 12 -5.15 -4.46 -12.41
C LEU A 12 -4.56 -4.06 -11.05
N SER A 13 -4.44 -2.76 -10.80
CA SER A 13 -3.99 -2.18 -9.52
C SER A 13 -4.88 -2.64 -8.37
N GLY A 14 -6.21 -2.55 -8.56
CA GLY A 14 -7.21 -3.01 -7.61
C GLY A 14 -7.09 -4.51 -7.34
N LEU A 15 -7.03 -5.34 -8.40
CA LEU A 15 -6.85 -6.79 -8.26
C LEU A 15 -5.63 -7.14 -7.42
N ILE A 16 -4.48 -6.56 -7.73
CA ILE A 16 -3.22 -6.81 -7.01
C ILE A 16 -3.33 -6.34 -5.56
N ALA A 17 -3.97 -5.19 -5.33
CA ALA A 17 -4.23 -4.69 -3.98
C ALA A 17 -5.09 -5.64 -3.16
N GLY A 18 -6.20 -6.13 -3.72
CA GLY A 18 -7.06 -7.10 -3.03
C GLY A 18 -6.40 -8.47 -2.85
N LEU A 19 -5.63 -8.93 -3.84
CA LEU A 19 -5.00 -10.24 -3.84
C LEU A 19 -3.89 -10.36 -2.80
N VAL A 20 -3.05 -9.33 -2.74
CA VAL A 20 -1.75 -9.41 -2.06
C VAL A 20 -1.58 -8.33 -1.01
N GLY A 21 -2.55 -7.44 -0.79
CA GLY A 21 -2.41 -6.34 0.17
C GLY A 21 -1.37 -5.29 -0.22
N LEU A 22 -0.88 -5.33 -1.47
CA LEU A 22 -0.01 -4.33 -2.08
C LEU A 22 -0.89 -3.22 -2.61
N ALA A 23 -0.99 -2.09 -1.91
CA ALA A 23 -2.05 -1.08 -2.11
C ALA A 23 -2.15 -0.39 -3.50
N GLY A 24 -1.69 -0.99 -4.59
CA GLY A 24 -2.02 -0.63 -5.97
C GLY A 24 -1.15 0.46 -6.57
N GLY A 25 -0.55 1.32 -5.73
CA GLY A 25 0.31 2.41 -6.17
C GLY A 25 1.53 1.98 -6.99
N ILE A 26 1.99 0.75 -6.76
CA ILE A 26 3.09 0.10 -7.48
C ILE A 26 2.81 -0.08 -8.99
N VAL A 27 1.53 -0.14 -9.36
CA VAL A 27 1.07 -0.24 -10.75
C VAL A 27 0.68 1.14 -11.28
N VAL A 28 0.02 1.96 -10.47
CA VAL A 28 -0.54 3.25 -10.89
C VAL A 28 0.55 4.23 -11.29
N VAL A 29 1.59 4.41 -10.47
CA VAL A 29 2.63 5.42 -10.73
C VAL A 29 3.41 5.14 -12.03
N PRO A 30 3.91 3.91 -12.29
CA PRO A 30 4.64 3.63 -13.52
C PRO A 30 3.80 3.76 -14.79
N VAL A 31 2.51 3.40 -14.73
CA VAL A 31 1.64 3.50 -15.92
C VAL A 31 1.28 4.95 -16.22
N LEU A 32 1.00 5.78 -15.20
CA LEU A 32 0.72 7.20 -15.40
C LEU A 32 1.97 7.95 -15.89
N THR A 33 3.14 7.69 -15.32
CA THR A 33 4.40 8.31 -15.80
C THR A 33 4.76 7.88 -17.22
N TRP A 34 4.41 6.65 -17.62
CA TRP A 34 4.56 6.21 -19.00
C TRP A 34 3.58 6.90 -19.96
N LEU A 35 2.33 7.12 -19.55
CA LEU A 35 1.31 7.77 -20.38
C LEU A 35 1.51 9.28 -20.55
N TYR A 36 1.86 9.98 -19.47
CA TYR A 36 1.89 11.45 -19.42
C TYR A 36 3.30 12.03 -19.28
N GLY A 37 4.34 11.19 -19.23
CA GLY A 37 5.73 11.58 -19.11
C GLY A 37 6.16 11.95 -17.68
N SER A 38 7.44 12.34 -17.54
CA SER A 38 8.05 12.71 -16.25
C SER A 38 7.47 13.97 -15.63
N ALA A 39 6.91 14.88 -16.45
CA ALA A 39 6.23 16.09 -15.98
C ALA A 39 4.98 15.78 -15.12
N ALA A 40 4.36 14.60 -15.30
CA ALA A 40 3.20 14.16 -14.55
C ALA A 40 3.54 13.35 -13.29
N LEU A 41 4.82 13.21 -12.93
CA LEU A 41 5.26 12.35 -11.82
C LEU A 41 4.61 12.74 -10.49
N HIS A 42 4.55 14.03 -10.19
CA HIS A 42 3.92 14.53 -8.96
C HIS A 42 2.43 14.16 -8.92
N ASP A 43 1.69 14.42 -9.99
CA ASP A 43 0.27 14.10 -10.07
C ASP A 43 0.02 12.59 -10.02
N ALA A 44 0.87 11.80 -10.67
CA ALA A 44 0.81 10.34 -10.62
C ALA A 44 0.99 9.80 -9.19
N ILE A 45 1.88 10.39 -8.40
CA ILE A 45 2.08 10.04 -6.98
C ILE A 45 0.83 10.40 -6.17
N VAL A 46 0.29 11.61 -6.35
CA VAL A 46 -0.92 12.05 -5.65
C VAL A 46 -2.11 11.14 -5.98
N ILE A 47 -2.37 10.87 -7.26
CA ILE A 47 -3.45 9.98 -7.72
C ILE A 47 -3.26 8.57 -7.18
N SER A 48 -2.02 8.10 -7.09
CA SER A 48 -1.68 6.83 -6.47
C SER A 48 -2.09 6.78 -4.99
N TRP A 49 -1.90 7.85 -4.20
CA TRP A 49 -2.38 7.90 -2.82
C TRP A 49 -3.90 7.79 -2.71
N PHE A 50 -4.64 8.48 -3.59
CA PHE A 50 -6.09 8.33 -3.66
C PHE A 50 -6.49 6.90 -4.07
N ALA A 51 -5.87 6.35 -5.12
CA ALA A 51 -6.13 4.98 -5.57
C ALA A 51 -5.84 3.96 -4.46
N VAL A 52 -4.73 4.13 -3.72
CA VAL A 52 -4.35 3.32 -2.55
C VAL A 52 -5.44 3.33 -1.48
N LEU A 53 -5.91 4.53 -1.10
CA LEU A 53 -6.98 4.69 -0.11
C LEU A 53 -8.24 3.97 -0.56
N PHE A 54 -8.73 4.27 -1.76
CA PHE A 54 -9.98 3.72 -2.27
C PHE A 54 -9.91 2.21 -2.55
N ASN A 55 -8.81 1.71 -3.11
CA ASN A 55 -8.58 0.27 -3.26
C ASN A 55 -8.62 -0.45 -1.91
N SER A 56 -8.00 0.15 -0.89
CA SER A 56 -7.99 -0.38 0.48
C SER A 56 -9.38 -0.35 1.12
N ILE A 57 -10.21 0.67 0.84
CA ILE A 57 -11.63 0.70 1.23
C ILE A 57 -12.37 -0.51 0.64
N GLY A 58 -12.28 -0.72 -0.67
CA GLY A 58 -12.93 -1.84 -1.34
C GLY A 58 -12.48 -3.20 -0.78
N ALA A 59 -11.16 -3.36 -0.62
CA ALA A 59 -10.58 -4.58 -0.07
C ALA A 59 -11.00 -4.82 1.38
N ALA A 60 -10.90 -3.81 2.26
CA ALA A 60 -11.28 -3.91 3.67
C ALA A 60 -12.78 -4.16 3.84
N ALA A 61 -13.64 -3.48 3.07
CA ALA A 61 -15.08 -3.70 3.09
C ALA A 61 -15.43 -5.13 2.68
N LYS A 62 -14.75 -5.68 1.66
CA LYS A 62 -14.96 -7.07 1.26
C LYS A 62 -14.42 -8.04 2.30
N GLN A 63 -13.24 -7.77 2.86
CA GLN A 63 -12.62 -8.57 3.91
C GLN A 63 -13.51 -8.67 5.14
N TYR A 64 -14.12 -7.55 5.52
CA TYR A 64 -15.15 -7.51 6.55
C TYR A 64 -16.27 -8.47 6.18
N ARG A 65 -16.93 -8.31 5.02
CA ARG A 65 -18.09 -9.14 4.65
C ARG A 65 -17.84 -10.65 4.60
N ILE A 66 -16.64 -11.13 4.25
CA ILE A 66 -16.37 -12.56 4.08
C ILE A 66 -15.93 -13.28 5.36
N ARG A 67 -15.44 -12.54 6.36
CA ARG A 67 -14.92 -13.12 7.60
C ARG A 67 -15.97 -13.21 8.68
N THR A 68 -15.81 -14.18 9.58
CA THR A 68 -16.68 -14.30 10.76
C THR A 68 -16.37 -13.20 11.78
N PRO A 69 -17.31 -12.87 12.69
CA PRO A 69 -17.07 -11.88 13.74
C PRO A 69 -15.84 -12.20 14.60
N GLU A 70 -15.60 -13.48 14.90
CA GLU A 70 -14.46 -13.96 15.70
C GLU A 70 -13.14 -13.66 14.97
N GLU A 71 -13.01 -14.05 13.70
CA GLU A 71 -11.82 -13.78 12.89
C GLU A 71 -11.54 -12.28 12.76
N ARG A 72 -12.60 -11.46 12.62
CA ARG A 72 -12.46 -9.99 12.55
C ARG A 72 -11.90 -9.44 13.84
N SER A 73 -12.48 -9.84 14.98
CA SER A 73 -12.05 -9.39 16.29
C SER A 73 -10.60 -9.76 16.58
N GLU A 74 -10.18 -10.95 16.15
CA GLU A 74 -8.81 -11.44 16.31
C GLU A 74 -7.81 -10.64 15.46
N ILE A 75 -8.14 -10.36 14.19
CA ILE A 75 -7.32 -9.51 13.32
C ILE A 75 -7.20 -8.11 13.94
N ILE A 76 -8.32 -7.49 14.30
CA ILE A 76 -8.33 -6.12 14.84
C ILE A 76 -7.56 -6.07 16.16
N ALA A 77 -7.78 -7.03 17.06
CA ALA A 77 -7.12 -7.06 18.37
C ALA A 77 -5.61 -7.26 18.25
N SER A 78 -5.16 -8.09 17.29
CA SER A 78 -3.73 -8.32 17.04
C SER A 78 -3.07 -7.18 16.26
N SER A 79 -3.81 -6.49 15.39
CA SER A 79 -3.28 -5.38 14.60
C SER A 79 -3.38 -4.02 15.28
N ARG A 80 -4.15 -3.88 16.37
CA ARG A 80 -4.39 -2.56 16.99
C ARG A 80 -3.13 -1.82 17.40
N PHE A 81 -2.17 -2.50 18.02
CA PHE A 81 -0.94 -1.86 18.50
C PHE A 81 0.00 -1.54 17.33
N TYR A 82 0.05 -2.42 16.34
CA TYR A 82 0.75 -2.18 15.09
C TYR A 82 0.21 -0.93 14.37
N VAL A 83 -1.11 -0.87 14.19
CA VAL A 83 -1.80 0.29 13.60
C VAL A 83 -1.54 1.55 14.41
N LEU A 84 -1.62 1.48 15.74
CA LEU A 84 -1.38 2.62 16.62
C LEU A 84 0.03 3.17 16.44
N GLY A 85 1.03 2.29 16.37
CA GLY A 85 2.42 2.66 16.12
C GLY A 85 2.56 3.35 14.78
N ALA A 86 1.96 2.79 13.74
CA ALA A 86 1.96 3.39 12.41
C ALA A 86 1.31 4.79 12.43
N VAL A 87 0.13 4.95 13.03
CA VAL A 87 -0.59 6.24 13.09
C VAL A 87 0.20 7.32 13.83
N ILE A 88 0.92 6.96 14.89
CA ILE A 88 1.72 7.92 15.68
C ILE A 88 2.99 8.32 14.92
N VAL A 89 3.76 7.33 14.44
CA VAL A 89 5.10 7.57 13.90
C VAL A 89 5.07 8.09 12.47
N THR A 90 4.09 7.67 11.66
CA THR A 90 3.89 8.12 10.26
C THR A 90 3.93 9.65 10.10
N PRO A 91 3.07 10.43 10.79
CA PRO A 91 3.07 11.89 10.68
C PRO A 91 4.32 12.54 11.30
N LEU A 92 4.85 12.00 12.40
CA LEU A 92 6.08 12.48 13.02
C LEU A 92 7.27 12.38 12.06
N VAL A 93 7.40 11.25 11.38
CA VAL A 93 8.44 11.00 10.38
C VAL A 93 8.24 11.88 9.15
N ALA A 94 6.99 12.05 8.69
CA ALA A 94 6.69 12.94 7.56
C ALA A 94 7.04 14.42 7.86
N LEU A 95 6.77 14.90 9.07
CA LEU A 95 7.07 16.27 9.49
C LEU A 95 8.57 16.50 9.68
N THR A 96 9.27 15.56 10.30
CA THR A 96 10.72 15.67 10.55
C THR A 96 11.54 15.55 9.27
N LEU A 97 11.09 14.77 8.29
CA LEU A 97 11.82 14.53 7.04
C LEU A 97 11.41 15.46 5.89
N ASN A 98 10.52 16.43 6.13
CA ASN A 98 10.23 17.49 5.16
C ASN A 98 11.51 18.23 4.70
N GLY A 99 12.52 18.37 5.57
CA GLY A 99 13.83 18.93 5.22
C GLY A 99 14.83 17.95 4.58
N ALA A 100 14.57 16.64 4.66
CA ALA A 100 15.49 15.57 4.27
C ALA A 100 14.95 14.69 3.13
N ARG A 101 13.92 15.15 2.41
CA ARG A 101 13.31 14.44 1.26
C ARG A 101 14.35 14.02 0.20
N HIS A 102 15.45 14.75 0.08
CA HIS A 102 16.57 14.44 -0.83
C HIS A 102 17.31 13.13 -0.49
N LEU A 103 17.22 12.63 0.76
CA LEU A 103 17.86 11.38 1.19
C LEU A 103 17.09 10.14 0.74
N ILE A 104 15.83 10.28 0.32
CA ILE A 104 15.01 9.16 -0.15
C ILE A 104 15.16 9.05 -1.67
N THR A 105 16.25 8.44 -2.10
CA THR A 105 16.50 8.19 -3.53
C THR A 105 15.67 6.99 -4.01
N PRO A 106 15.15 6.98 -5.26
CA PRO A 106 14.48 5.81 -5.85
C PRO A 106 15.28 4.50 -5.71
N SER A 107 16.61 4.59 -5.74
CA SER A 107 17.53 3.47 -5.51
C SER A 107 17.43 2.87 -4.11
N LEU A 108 17.33 3.69 -3.05
CA LEU A 108 17.15 3.20 -1.68
C LEU A 108 15.83 2.45 -1.54
N VAL A 109 14.75 3.00 -2.11
CA VAL A 109 13.43 2.36 -2.12
C VAL A 109 13.49 1.01 -2.84
N ALA A 110 14.14 0.96 -4.01
CA ALA A 110 14.32 -0.28 -4.76
C ALA A 110 15.09 -1.33 -3.97
N VAL A 111 16.17 -0.96 -3.28
CA VAL A 111 16.96 -1.88 -2.45
C VAL A 111 16.12 -2.44 -1.30
N LEU A 112 15.33 -1.61 -0.61
CA LEU A 112 14.44 -2.06 0.45
C LEU A 112 13.34 -3.01 -0.07
N GLN A 113 12.78 -2.72 -1.25
CA GLN A 113 11.81 -3.60 -1.91
C GLN A 113 12.43 -4.95 -2.32
N LEU A 114 13.66 -4.95 -2.85
CA LEU A 114 14.39 -6.18 -3.18
C LEU A 114 14.72 -7.00 -1.94
N GLY A 115 15.16 -6.34 -0.86
CA GLY A 115 15.39 -6.99 0.43
C GLY A 115 14.11 -7.66 0.95
N LEU A 116 12.96 -6.98 0.85
CA LEU A 116 11.68 -7.54 1.24
C LEU A 116 11.25 -8.70 0.34
N ALA A 117 11.48 -8.60 -0.97
CA ALA A 117 11.24 -9.69 -1.91
C ALA A 117 12.08 -10.92 -1.56
N ALA A 118 13.35 -10.72 -1.17
CA ALA A 118 14.24 -11.79 -0.71
C ALA A 118 13.74 -12.42 0.61
N VAL A 119 13.30 -11.62 1.58
CA VAL A 119 12.67 -12.13 2.82
C VAL A 119 11.41 -12.94 2.49
N MET A 120 10.61 -12.49 1.53
CA MET A 120 9.40 -13.21 1.08
C MET A 120 9.71 -14.49 0.30
N LEU A 121 10.91 -14.64 -0.25
CA LEU A 121 11.35 -15.89 -0.87
C LEU A 121 11.75 -16.95 0.17
N TRP A 122 12.03 -16.53 1.42
CA TRP A 122 12.36 -17.47 2.49
C TRP A 122 11.20 -18.44 2.76
N PRO A 123 11.49 -19.74 2.99
CA PRO A 123 10.45 -20.69 3.34
C PRO A 123 9.82 -20.29 4.68
N VAL A 124 8.49 -20.17 4.69
CA VAL A 124 7.75 -19.96 5.95
C VAL A 124 7.48 -21.34 6.52
N ALA A 125 8.02 -21.61 7.70
CA ALA A 125 7.58 -22.75 8.49
C ALA A 125 6.08 -22.58 8.75
N GLU A 126 5.27 -23.57 8.37
CA GLU A 126 3.85 -23.63 8.72
C GLU A 126 3.74 -23.79 10.24
N SER A 127 3.78 -22.68 10.96
CA SER A 127 3.70 -22.72 12.41
C SER A 127 2.24 -22.85 12.84
N THR A 128 1.95 -23.90 13.59
CA THR A 128 0.66 -24.16 14.24
C THR A 128 0.39 -23.26 15.45
N GLY A 129 1.39 -22.48 15.91
CA GLY A 129 1.28 -21.60 17.06
C GLY A 129 1.26 -20.12 16.68
N GLN A 130 0.18 -19.42 17.02
CA GLN A 130 0.13 -17.97 17.00
C GLN A 130 0.96 -17.40 18.15
N ARG A 131 1.80 -16.39 17.86
CA ARG A 131 2.50 -15.67 18.92
C ARG A 131 1.51 -14.81 19.72
N ALA A 132 1.57 -14.86 21.04
CA ALA A 132 0.85 -13.90 21.89
C ALA A 132 1.32 -12.46 21.57
N SER A 133 0.37 -11.57 21.29
CA SER A 133 0.63 -10.16 20.95
C SER A 133 1.42 -9.50 22.07
N ASN A 134 2.66 -9.10 21.76
CA ASN A 134 3.46 -8.29 22.66
C ASN A 134 3.23 -6.84 22.27
N LYS A 135 2.42 -6.15 23.06
CA LYS A 135 1.94 -4.78 22.79
C LYS A 135 3.06 -3.83 22.41
N LEU A 136 4.19 -3.89 23.14
CA LEU A 136 5.32 -3.00 22.93
C LEU A 136 6.04 -3.32 21.61
N LEU A 137 6.22 -4.61 21.34
CA LEU A 137 6.87 -5.05 20.11
C LEU A 137 6.01 -4.72 18.88
N ASP A 138 4.72 -5.03 18.92
CA ASP A 138 3.77 -4.70 17.84
C ASP A 138 3.73 -3.19 17.59
N LEU A 139 3.74 -2.37 18.65
CA LEU A 139 3.79 -0.91 18.57
C LEU A 139 5.07 -0.40 17.91
N CYS A 140 6.24 -0.89 18.33
CA CYS A 140 7.53 -0.48 17.76
C CYS A 140 7.65 -0.87 16.29
N PHE A 141 7.29 -2.11 15.93
CA PHE A 141 7.34 -2.55 14.53
C PHE A 141 6.31 -1.82 13.68
N GLY A 142 5.11 -1.57 14.20
CA GLY A 142 4.10 -0.76 13.53
C GLY A 142 4.57 0.68 13.28
N GLY A 143 5.24 1.28 14.27
CA GLY A 143 5.84 2.61 14.14
C GLY A 143 6.97 2.64 13.12
N LEU A 144 7.91 1.70 13.21
CA LEU A 144 9.01 1.59 12.25
C LEU A 144 8.51 1.37 10.83
N ILE A 145 7.58 0.42 10.64
CA ILE A 145 7.04 0.12 9.32
C ILE A 145 6.18 1.27 8.80
N GLY A 146 5.35 1.90 9.64
CA GLY A 146 4.58 3.10 9.27
C GLY A 146 5.49 4.24 8.83
N GLY A 147 6.54 4.51 9.60
CA GLY A 147 7.58 5.50 9.26
C GLY A 147 8.32 5.15 7.97
N VAL A 148 8.75 3.90 7.77
CA VAL A 148 9.41 3.50 6.50
C VAL A 148 8.43 3.55 5.32
N SER A 149 7.15 3.25 5.54
CA SER A 149 6.12 3.26 4.51
C SER A 149 5.79 4.67 4.03
N THR A 150 5.80 5.68 4.91
CA THR A 150 5.66 7.09 4.48
C THR A 150 6.84 7.55 3.63
N LEU A 151 8.04 7.04 3.88
CA LEU A 151 9.22 7.37 3.09
C LEU A 151 9.16 6.77 1.70
N ILE A 152 8.80 5.49 1.62
CA ILE A 152 8.80 4.73 0.38
C ILE A 152 7.62 5.11 -0.50
N GLY A 153 6.50 5.58 0.06
CA GLY A 153 5.29 5.94 -0.69
C GLY A 153 4.59 4.74 -1.35
N VAL A 154 5.20 3.56 -1.32
CA VAL A 154 4.61 2.28 -1.74
C VAL A 154 3.90 1.70 -0.52
N GLY A 155 2.57 1.80 -0.53
CA GLY A 155 1.69 1.47 0.60
C GLY A 155 2.18 0.27 1.43
N GLY A 156 2.35 0.51 2.73
CA GLY A 156 3.05 -0.35 3.70
C GLY A 156 2.54 -1.77 3.91
N GLY A 157 1.58 -2.22 3.09
CA GLY A 157 0.98 -3.55 3.20
C GLY A 157 1.97 -4.69 3.02
N THR A 158 3.05 -4.54 2.23
CA THR A 158 4.05 -5.60 2.07
C THR A 158 4.88 -5.84 3.32
N TYR A 159 5.29 -4.76 3.98
CA TYR A 159 5.97 -4.82 5.26
C TYR A 159 5.05 -5.34 6.37
N THR A 160 3.77 -4.91 6.35
CA THR A 160 2.75 -5.47 7.24
C THR A 160 2.63 -7.00 7.04
N ILE A 161 2.58 -7.48 5.80
CA ILE A 161 2.49 -8.93 5.52
C ILE A 161 3.73 -9.66 6.03
N ALA A 162 4.93 -9.12 5.79
CA ALA A 162 6.17 -9.72 6.28
C ALA A 162 6.16 -9.86 7.80
N TYR A 163 5.78 -8.80 8.49
CA TYR A 163 5.69 -8.80 9.94
C TYR A 163 4.70 -9.86 10.45
N PHE A 164 3.47 -9.87 9.94
CA PHE A 164 2.45 -10.79 10.44
C PHE A 164 2.73 -12.26 10.08
N VAL A 165 3.36 -12.52 8.93
CA VAL A 165 3.72 -13.88 8.53
C VAL A 165 4.91 -14.42 9.33
N TYR A 166 6.00 -13.66 9.44
CA TYR A 166 7.25 -14.15 10.04
C TYR A 166 7.34 -13.90 11.55
N ALA A 167 6.96 -12.71 12.02
CA ALA A 167 7.08 -12.36 13.43
C ALA A 167 5.84 -12.77 14.25
N ALA A 168 4.65 -12.55 13.70
CA ALA A 168 3.39 -12.91 14.36
C ALA A 168 2.91 -14.35 14.05
N LYS A 169 3.58 -15.07 13.13
CA LYS A 169 3.30 -16.46 12.79
C LYS A 169 1.85 -16.70 12.34
N ARG A 170 1.28 -15.76 11.59
CA ARG A 170 -0.11 -15.79 11.10
C ARG A 170 -0.22 -16.44 9.72
N LYS A 171 -1.42 -16.93 9.41
CA LYS A 171 -1.75 -17.38 8.05
C LYS A 171 -1.57 -16.21 7.08
N PHE A 172 -1.07 -16.50 5.88
CA PHE A 172 -0.78 -15.48 4.88
C PHE A 172 -2.03 -14.66 4.49
N GLN A 173 -3.19 -15.30 4.43
CA GLN A 173 -4.47 -14.64 4.13
C GLN A 173 -4.91 -13.68 5.25
N ASP A 174 -4.60 -13.98 6.51
CA ASP A 174 -4.84 -13.09 7.65
C ASP A 174 -3.88 -11.90 7.62
N ALA A 175 -2.62 -12.14 7.27
CA ALA A 175 -1.65 -11.08 7.07
C ALA A 175 -2.07 -10.12 5.94
N ILE A 176 -2.62 -10.64 4.83
CA ILE A 176 -3.21 -9.81 3.75
C ILE A 176 -4.40 -9.00 4.27
N ALA A 177 -5.27 -9.60 5.09
CA ALA A 177 -6.40 -8.90 5.68
C ALA A 177 -5.94 -7.70 6.54
N THR A 178 -4.96 -7.93 7.41
CA THR A 178 -4.35 -6.89 8.24
C THR A 178 -3.65 -5.82 7.41
N ALA A 179 -2.99 -6.21 6.32
CA ALA A 179 -2.35 -5.28 5.39
C ALA A 179 -3.35 -4.38 4.67
N ASN A 180 -4.51 -4.91 4.25
CA ASN A 180 -5.58 -4.10 3.65
C ASN A 180 -6.17 -3.09 4.65
N MET A 181 -6.36 -3.51 5.91
CA MET A 181 -6.87 -2.61 6.97
C MET A 181 -5.85 -1.52 7.35
N THR A 182 -4.57 -1.89 7.47
CA THR A 182 -3.51 -0.91 7.75
C THR A 182 -3.29 0.03 6.55
N GLY A 183 -3.38 -0.49 5.32
CA GLY A 183 -3.31 0.27 4.08
C GLY A 183 -4.42 1.32 3.95
N LEU A 184 -5.63 1.00 4.42
CA LEU A 184 -6.73 1.97 4.53
C LEU A 184 -6.33 3.19 5.38
N ILE A 185 -5.78 2.93 6.57
CA ILE A 185 -5.42 3.97 7.54
C ILE A 185 -4.24 4.80 7.03
N ILE A 186 -3.20 4.15 6.52
CA ILE A 186 -2.02 4.83 5.95
C ILE A 186 -2.42 5.64 4.71
N GLY A 187 -3.28 5.09 3.85
CA GLY A 187 -3.81 5.80 2.69
C GLY A 187 -4.61 7.04 3.09
N ALA A 188 -5.44 6.94 4.13
CA ALA A 188 -6.23 8.05 4.65
C ALA A 188 -5.33 9.15 5.22
N LEU A 189 -4.30 8.78 5.99
CA LEU A 189 -3.30 9.72 6.51
C LEU A 189 -2.51 10.41 5.39
N SER A 190 -2.17 9.69 4.31
CA SER A 190 -1.46 10.24 3.16
C SER A 190 -2.30 11.28 2.42
N VAL A 191 -3.57 10.95 2.13
CA VAL A 191 -4.51 11.88 1.49
C VAL A 191 -4.80 13.08 2.39
N ALA A 192 -5.01 12.87 3.70
CA ALA A 192 -5.23 13.94 4.66
C ALA A 192 -4.00 14.87 4.74
N GLY A 193 -2.79 14.32 4.83
CA GLY A 193 -1.54 15.09 4.84
C GLY A 193 -1.37 15.94 3.58
N TYR A 194 -1.73 15.41 2.41
CA TYR A 194 -1.73 16.16 1.16
C TYR A 194 -2.74 17.32 1.16
N LEU A 195 -3.99 17.08 1.58
CA LEU A 195 -5.03 18.12 1.66
C LEU A 195 -4.67 19.22 2.68
N VAL A 196 -4.06 18.84 3.80
CA VAL A 196 -3.53 19.76 4.80
C VAL A 196 -2.39 20.59 4.20
N SER A 197 -1.44 19.96 3.51
CA SER A 197 -0.34 20.67 2.85
C SER A 197 -0.85 21.67 1.81
N LEU A 198 -1.90 21.33 1.06
CA LEU A 198 -2.58 22.24 0.14
C LEU A 198 -3.22 23.44 0.84
N ALA A 199 -3.78 23.24 2.03
CA ALA A 199 -4.41 24.31 2.80
C ALA A 199 -3.38 25.26 3.46
N PHE A 200 -2.18 24.77 3.78
CA PHE A 200 -1.08 25.55 4.37
C PHE A 200 -0.13 26.18 3.35
N MET A 201 -0.16 25.76 2.07
CA MET A 201 0.56 26.44 1.00
C MET A 201 -0.24 27.67 0.58
N ASP A 202 0.31 28.86 0.82
CA ASP A 202 -0.29 30.14 0.44
C ASP A 202 -0.81 30.10 -1.01
N SER A 203 -2.05 30.57 -1.17
CA SER A 203 -2.79 30.69 -2.44
C SER A 203 -2.09 31.51 -3.54
N ASN A 204 -0.92 32.09 -3.24
CA ASN A 204 -0.15 32.96 -4.14
C ASN A 204 0.99 32.27 -4.91
N THR A 205 1.30 30.98 -4.66
CA THR A 205 2.39 30.28 -5.37
C THR A 205 1.95 29.07 -6.19
N ALA A 206 0.67 28.70 -6.14
CA ALA A 206 0.15 27.64 -6.99
C ALA A 206 -0.10 28.19 -8.40
N THR A 207 0.94 28.22 -9.24
CA THR A 207 0.74 27.98 -10.66
C THR A 207 0.12 26.58 -10.77
N HIS A 208 -1.21 26.51 -10.66
CA HIS A 208 -1.99 25.31 -10.95
C HIS A 208 -1.81 25.04 -12.44
N GLN A 209 -0.68 24.42 -12.80
CA GLN A 209 -0.57 23.79 -14.09
C GLN A 209 -1.72 22.78 -14.15
N PRO A 210 -2.56 22.84 -15.19
CA PRO A 210 -3.62 21.86 -15.34
C PRO A 210 -2.98 20.48 -15.37
N SER A 211 -3.34 19.62 -14.41
CA SER A 211 -2.88 18.24 -14.37
C SER A 211 -3.07 17.63 -15.77
N PRO A 212 -2.02 17.06 -16.37
CA PRO A 212 -2.12 16.45 -17.70
C PRO A 212 -3.09 15.26 -17.71
N ILE A 213 -3.44 14.76 -16.52
CA ILE A 213 -4.38 13.66 -16.32
C ILE A 213 -5.80 14.23 -16.19
N SER A 214 -6.70 13.74 -17.04
CA SER A 214 -8.11 14.16 -17.02
C SER A 214 -8.79 13.76 -15.70
N LYS A 215 -9.59 14.67 -15.12
CA LYS A 215 -10.36 14.40 -13.89
C LYS A 215 -11.24 13.14 -14.03
N MET A 216 -11.85 12.97 -15.21
CA MET A 216 -12.65 11.78 -15.52
C MET A 216 -11.79 10.51 -15.56
N GLY A 217 -10.58 10.58 -16.12
CA GLY A 217 -9.63 9.49 -16.12
C GLY A 217 -9.23 9.03 -14.70
N MET A 218 -9.02 9.99 -13.78
CA MET A 218 -8.77 9.68 -12.37
C MET A 218 -9.94 8.93 -11.73
N VAL A 219 -11.17 9.40 -11.95
CA VAL A 219 -12.38 8.75 -11.41
C VAL A 219 -12.50 7.33 -11.94
N ILE A 220 -12.30 7.12 -13.25
CA ILE A 220 -12.38 5.78 -13.87
C ILE A 220 -11.33 4.84 -13.27
N LEU A 221 -10.09 5.31 -13.10
CA LEU A 221 -9.00 4.53 -12.50
C LEU A 221 -9.33 4.13 -11.06
N ILE A 222 -9.83 5.07 -10.25
CA ILE A 222 -10.15 4.82 -8.84
C ILE A 222 -11.36 3.88 -8.72
N VAL A 223 -12.45 4.14 -9.44
CA VAL A 223 -13.69 3.35 -9.36
C VAL A 223 -13.44 1.91 -9.82
N SER A 224 -12.73 1.73 -10.95
CA SER A 224 -12.35 0.39 -11.40
C SER A 224 -11.48 -0.32 -10.36
N GLY A 225 -10.51 0.38 -9.77
CA GLY A 225 -9.68 -0.17 -8.69
C GLY A 225 -10.46 -0.67 -7.48
N VAL A 226 -11.45 0.10 -6.99
CA VAL A 226 -12.29 -0.29 -5.83
C VAL A 226 -13.09 -1.58 -6.11
N ILE A 227 -13.67 -1.68 -7.31
CA ILE A 227 -14.46 -2.83 -7.72
C ILE A 227 -13.58 -4.07 -7.80
N PHE A 228 -12.43 -3.94 -8.46
CA PHE A 228 -11.51 -5.04 -8.67
C PHE A 228 -10.70 -5.41 -7.43
N SER A 229 -10.49 -4.49 -6.47
CA SER A 229 -9.89 -4.83 -5.17
C SER A 229 -10.80 -5.74 -4.35
N SER A 230 -12.10 -5.49 -4.38
CA SER A 230 -13.10 -6.38 -3.79
C SER A 230 -13.11 -7.76 -4.47
N MET A 231 -12.83 -7.84 -5.77
CA MET A 231 -12.69 -9.12 -6.47
C MET A 231 -11.38 -9.82 -6.11
N GLY A 232 -10.27 -9.09 -6.03
CA GLY A 232 -8.96 -9.61 -5.65
C GLY A 232 -8.98 -10.26 -4.26
N VAL A 233 -9.71 -9.67 -3.31
CA VAL A 233 -9.92 -10.26 -1.97
C VAL A 233 -10.64 -11.61 -2.03
N ARG A 234 -11.63 -11.79 -2.92
CA ARG A 234 -12.28 -13.11 -3.07
C ARG A 234 -11.32 -14.14 -3.62
N LEU A 235 -10.49 -13.72 -4.57
CA LEU A 235 -9.51 -14.59 -5.21
C LEU A 235 -8.38 -14.96 -4.24
N SER A 236 -7.99 -14.08 -3.32
CA SER A 236 -6.98 -14.39 -2.29
C SER A 236 -7.41 -15.47 -1.31
N GLN A 237 -8.72 -15.63 -1.07
CA GLN A 237 -9.22 -16.75 -0.26
C GLN A 237 -9.17 -18.10 -0.98
N LYS A 238 -9.24 -18.10 -2.32
CA LYS A 238 -9.26 -19.32 -3.14
C LYS A 238 -7.87 -19.80 -3.57
N LEU A 239 -6.90 -18.89 -3.61
CA LEU A 239 -5.55 -19.21 -4.06
C LEU A 239 -4.69 -19.78 -2.93
N PRO A 240 -3.82 -20.76 -3.22
CA PRO A 240 -2.89 -21.28 -2.23
C PRO A 240 -1.84 -20.22 -1.86
N THR A 241 -1.36 -20.26 -0.62
CA THR A 241 -0.35 -19.32 -0.08
C THR A 241 0.89 -19.21 -0.96
N LYS A 242 1.33 -20.32 -1.56
CA LYS A 242 2.49 -20.35 -2.47
C LYS A 242 2.29 -19.43 -3.68
N VAL A 243 1.09 -19.41 -4.27
CA VAL A 243 0.77 -18.57 -5.44
C VAL A 243 0.70 -17.11 -5.02
N LEU A 244 0.00 -16.79 -3.93
CA LEU A 244 -0.12 -15.40 -3.44
C LEU A 244 1.24 -14.79 -3.12
N ARG A 245 2.11 -15.55 -2.48
CA ARG A 245 3.49 -15.14 -2.18
C ARG A 245 4.31 -14.94 -3.46
N LYS A 246 4.17 -15.81 -4.45
CA LYS A 246 4.87 -15.66 -5.73
C LYS A 246 4.42 -14.38 -6.45
N ILE A 247 3.11 -14.08 -6.45
CA ILE A 247 2.58 -12.84 -7.02
C ILE A 247 3.15 -11.62 -6.26
N LEU A 248 3.21 -11.67 -4.92
CA LEU A 248 3.83 -10.62 -4.10
C LEU A 248 5.27 -10.34 -4.51
N VAL A 249 6.10 -11.39 -4.56
CA VAL A 249 7.52 -11.29 -4.87
C VAL A 249 7.72 -10.73 -6.28
N VAL A 250 6.98 -11.23 -7.26
CA VAL A 250 7.07 -10.76 -8.65
C VAL A 250 6.68 -9.28 -8.75
N ALA A 251 5.60 -8.86 -8.09
CA ALA A 251 5.18 -7.45 -8.07
C ALA A 251 6.25 -6.54 -7.44
N LEU A 252 6.86 -6.98 -6.34
CA LEU A 252 7.98 -6.26 -5.70
C LEU A 252 9.21 -6.16 -6.59
N MET A 253 9.59 -7.25 -7.27
CA MET A 253 10.73 -7.26 -8.19
C MET A 253 10.52 -6.32 -9.37
N ILE A 254 9.35 -6.38 -10.02
CA ILE A 254 9.03 -5.50 -11.16
C ILE A 254 9.10 -4.03 -10.76
N SER A 255 8.54 -3.68 -9.60
CA SER A 255 8.62 -2.33 -9.04
C SER A 255 10.05 -1.87 -8.79
N ALA A 256 10.84 -2.71 -8.12
CA ALA A 256 12.19 -2.35 -7.76
C ALA A 256 13.07 -2.13 -9.01
N ILE A 257 12.92 -3.00 -10.02
CA ILE A 257 13.61 -2.83 -11.31
C ILE A 257 13.19 -1.51 -11.97
N ARG A 258 11.89 -1.20 -12.00
CA ARG A 258 11.41 0.08 -12.56
C ARG A 258 12.03 1.28 -11.84
N LEU A 259 12.07 1.27 -10.51
CA LEU A 259 12.68 2.34 -9.71
C LEU A 259 14.19 2.47 -9.92
N LEU A 260 14.90 1.37 -10.22
CA LEU A 260 16.33 1.41 -10.57
C LEU A 260 16.59 1.95 -11.98
N MET A 261 15.62 1.84 -12.88
CA MET A 261 15.71 2.33 -14.26
C MET A 261 15.22 3.78 -14.42
N THR A 262 14.76 4.43 -13.33
CA THR A 262 14.28 5.81 -13.31
C THR A 262 15.38 6.73 -12.79
#